data_AF-A0A1I2ZWB7-F1
#
_entry.id   AF-A0A1I2ZWB7-F1
#
_cell.length_a   1.000
_cell.length_b   1.000
_cell.length_c   1.000
_cell.angle_alpha   90.00
_cell.angle_beta   90.00
_cell.angle_gamma   90.00
#
_symmetry.space_group_name_H-M   'P 1'
#
loop_
_entity.id
_entity.type
_entity.pdbx_description
1 polymer ?
#
loop_
_entity_poly.entity_id
_entity_poly.type
_entity_poly.pdbx_seq_one_letter_code
_entity_poly.pdbx_strand_id
1 'polypeptide(L)'
;MRSFVIISLVVLALTGCAGKQVQEVPSTTLPDGTKHYFIKTNFKPCPSSRDWATTTLTRRANEICKAGFVLVNEQTPIVLQPPGTPPAERELQWEVKCKNVPVPK
;
A
#
# COMPACT_ATOMS: atom_id res chain seq x y z
N MET A 1 -1.71 13.76 -52.53
CA MET A 1 -2.80 13.96 -51.53
C MET A 1 -3.50 12.62 -51.38
N ARG A 2 -3.77 12.03 -50.22
CA ARG A 2 -3.64 12.41 -48.80
C ARG A 2 -3.51 11.06 -48.05
N SER A 3 -2.48 10.93 -47.22
CA SER A 3 -2.27 9.78 -46.34
C SER A 3 -3.40 9.70 -45.31
N PHE A 4 -4.04 8.53 -45.17
CA PHE A 4 -4.84 8.24 -43.99
C PHE A 4 -3.94 7.49 -42.99
N VAL A 5 -3.27 8.28 -42.15
CA VAL A 5 -2.64 7.77 -40.93
C VAL A 5 -3.77 7.54 -39.94
N ILE A 6 -4.09 6.28 -39.65
CA ILE A 6 -4.97 5.92 -38.54
C ILE A 6 -4.14 6.09 -37.27
N ILE A 7 -4.20 7.28 -36.69
CA ILE A 7 -3.53 7.61 -35.43
C ILE A 7 -4.23 6.82 -34.33
N SER A 8 -3.45 5.96 -33.67
CA SER A 8 -3.78 5.20 -32.48
C SER A 8 -4.57 6.02 -31.47
N LEU A 9 -5.77 5.55 -31.10
CA LEU A 9 -6.54 6.11 -30.00
C LEU A 9 -5.85 5.76 -28.68
N VAL A 10 -5.31 6.81 -28.06
CA VAL A 10 -4.41 6.80 -26.91
C VAL A 10 -5.08 6.27 -25.64
N VAL A 11 -4.31 5.43 -24.94
CA VAL A 11 -4.52 4.88 -23.60
C VAL A 11 -4.86 5.99 -22.60
N LEU A 12 -6.13 6.06 -22.17
CA LEU A 12 -6.63 7.05 -21.20
C LEU A 12 -7.39 6.37 -20.05
N ALA A 13 -6.79 5.35 -19.42
CA ALA A 13 -7.42 4.67 -18.28
C ALA A 13 -6.52 4.44 -17.04
N LEU A 14 -5.25 4.85 -17.05
CA LEU A 14 -4.29 4.41 -16.01
C LEU A 14 -3.92 5.46 -14.97
N THR A 15 -4.30 6.74 -15.12
CA THR A 15 -4.02 7.77 -14.11
C THR A 15 -5.02 7.79 -12.97
N GLY A 16 -6.10 7.02 -13.07
CA GLY A 16 -7.22 7.04 -12.15
C GLY A 16 -7.02 6.27 -10.85
N CYS A 17 -5.96 5.48 -10.67
CA CYS A 17 -5.83 4.50 -9.58
C CYS A 17 -4.69 4.79 -8.59
N ALA A 18 -3.95 5.90 -8.69
CA ALA A 18 -2.94 6.26 -7.70
C ALA A 18 -3.59 6.80 -6.41
N GLY A 19 -3.26 6.22 -5.25
CA GLY A 19 -3.70 6.68 -3.93
C GLY A 19 -2.65 7.58 -3.26
N LYS A 20 -3.03 8.34 -2.23
CA LYS A 20 -2.09 9.13 -1.42
C LYS A 20 -1.35 8.23 -0.40
N GLN A 21 -0.05 8.50 -0.19
CA GLN A 21 0.74 7.87 0.87
C GLN A 21 0.43 8.53 2.23
N VAL A 22 0.09 7.74 3.25
CA VAL A 22 -0.05 8.20 4.64
C VAL A 22 1.24 7.90 5.39
N GLN A 23 1.81 8.90 6.06
CA GLN A 23 3.23 8.92 6.48
C GLN A 23 3.51 8.53 7.94
N GLU A 24 2.51 8.31 8.78
CA GLU A 24 2.75 7.95 10.18
C GLU A 24 2.94 6.44 10.35
N VAL A 25 4.06 6.06 10.97
CA VAL A 25 4.37 4.66 11.31
C VAL A 25 4.38 4.51 12.83
N PRO A 26 3.22 4.29 13.46
CA PRO A 26 3.21 3.88 14.86
C PRO A 26 3.93 2.54 15.02
N SER A 27 4.60 2.35 16.16
CA SER A 27 5.23 1.08 16.51
C SER A 27 4.91 0.70 17.96
N THR A 28 4.69 -0.58 18.21
CA THR A 28 4.49 -1.13 19.55
C THR A 28 5.59 -2.15 19.84
N THR A 29 6.17 -2.10 21.03
CA THR A 29 7.10 -3.12 21.51
C THR A 29 6.33 -4.08 22.41
N LEU A 30 6.36 -5.37 22.07
CA LEU A 30 5.78 -6.45 22.85
C LEU A 30 6.66 -6.79 24.07
N PRO A 31 6.12 -7.47 25.09
CA PRO A 31 6.88 -7.84 26.29
C PRO A 31 8.11 -8.71 26.04
N ASP A 32 8.13 -9.46 24.93
CA ASP A 32 9.27 -10.28 24.49
C ASP A 32 10.37 -9.45 23.79
N GLY A 33 10.22 -8.12 23.73
CA GLY A 33 11.13 -7.20 23.05
C GLY A 33 10.91 -7.11 21.55
N THR A 34 9.97 -7.87 20.97
CA THR A 34 9.63 -7.78 19.56
C THR A 34 8.99 -6.42 19.26
N LYS A 35 9.49 -5.70 18.25
CA LYS A 35 8.86 -4.47 17.75
C LYS A 35 7.97 -4.75 16.54
N HIS A 36 6.69 -4.36 16.66
CA HIS A 36 5.71 -4.34 15.58
C HIS A 36 5.56 -2.91 15.05
N TYR A 37 5.41 -2.78 13.74
CA TYR A 37 5.20 -1.52 13.05
C TYR A 37 3.87 -1.55 12.33
N PHE A 38 3.12 -0.46 12.41
CA PHE A 38 1.85 -0.30 11.74
C PHE A 38 2.06 0.69 10.60
N ILE A 39 1.87 0.24 9.36
CA ILE A 39 2.04 1.06 8.16
C ILE A 39 0.73 1.06 7.38
N LYS A 40 0.39 2.17 6.73
CA LYS A 40 -0.87 2.29 6.00
C LYS A 40 -0.76 3.15 4.75
N THR A 41 -1.65 2.92 3.80
CA THR A 41 -1.76 3.69 2.56
C THR A 41 -3.19 3.66 2.05
N ASN A 42 -3.54 4.62 1.19
CA ASN A 42 -4.85 4.63 0.55
C ASN A 42 -4.80 3.98 -0.84
N PHE A 43 -5.92 3.43 -1.29
CA PHE A 43 -6.10 2.89 -2.63
C PHE A 43 -7.54 3.06 -3.09
N LYS A 44 -7.75 3.18 -4.40
CA LYS A 44 -9.08 3.21 -5.01
C LYS A 44 -9.60 1.79 -5.20
N PRO A 45 -10.92 1.57 -5.35
CA PRO A 45 -11.48 0.22 -5.50
C PRO A 45 -11.29 -0.34 -6.92
N CYS A 46 -10.05 -0.35 -7.40
CA CYS A 46 -9.59 -1.00 -8.63
C CYS A 46 -8.42 -1.93 -8.29
N PRO A 47 -8.29 -3.12 -8.92
CA PRO A 47 -7.22 -4.07 -8.63
C PRO A 47 -5.81 -3.45 -8.73
N SER A 48 -5.55 -2.66 -9.77
CA SER A 48 -4.26 -1.99 -9.98
C SER A 48 -3.88 -1.02 -8.85
N SER A 49 -4.86 -0.36 -8.23
CA SER A 49 -4.60 0.50 -7.07
C SER A 49 -4.26 -0.32 -5.83
N ARG A 50 -4.89 -1.48 -5.65
CA ARG A 50 -4.59 -2.40 -4.55
C ARG A 50 -3.19 -3.00 -4.69
N ASP A 51 -2.78 -3.36 -5.90
CA ASP A 51 -1.43 -3.85 -6.19
C ASP A 51 -0.38 -2.76 -5.93
N TRP A 52 -0.68 -1.52 -6.36
CA TRP A 52 0.15 -0.36 -6.06
C TRP A 52 0.29 -0.12 -4.55
N ALA A 53 -0.80 -0.23 -3.79
CA ALA A 53 -0.79 -0.08 -2.34
C ALA A 53 0.04 -1.17 -1.65
N THR A 54 -0.12 -2.43 -2.05
CA THR A 54 0.66 -3.58 -1.57
C THR A 54 2.16 -3.38 -1.83
N THR A 55 2.51 -2.92 -3.04
CA THR A 55 3.89 -2.62 -3.43
C THR A 55 4.46 -1.48 -2.59
N THR A 56 3.66 -0.44 -2.35
CA THR A 56 4.04 0.72 -1.54
C THR A 56 4.30 0.33 -0.09
N LEU A 57 3.42 -0.48 0.51
CA LEU A 57 3.60 -0.98 1.88
C LEU A 57 4.79 -1.93 1.98
N THR A 58 5.03 -2.78 0.98
CA THR A 58 6.20 -3.65 0.92
C THR A 58 7.50 -2.85 0.90
N ARG A 59 7.59 -1.81 0.06
CA ARG A 59 8.75 -0.90 0.03
C ARG A 59 8.94 -0.25 1.41
N ARG A 60 7.87 0.24 2.02
CA ARG A 60 7.93 0.87 3.34
C ARG A 60 8.37 -0.10 4.44
N ALA A 61 7.87 -1.32 4.43
CA ALA A 61 8.27 -2.36 5.38
C ALA A 61 9.76 -2.72 5.22
N ASN A 62 10.29 -2.78 3.99
CA ASN A 62 11.72 -2.99 3.74
C ASN A 62 12.58 -1.79 4.12
N GLU A 63 12.05 -0.55 4.03
CA GLU A 63 12.75 0.63 4.52
C GLU A 63 12.96 0.58 6.03
N ILE A 64 11.95 0.12 6.77
CA ILE A 64 11.96 -0.04 8.23
C ILE A 64 12.79 -1.27 8.64
N CYS A 65 12.53 -2.41 8.01
CA CYS A 65 13.15 -3.70 8.31
C CYS A 65 14.17 -4.07 7.23
N LYS A 66 15.39 -3.55 7.35
CA LYS A 66 16.47 -3.73 6.35
C LYS A 66 16.80 -5.20 6.07
N ALA A 67 16.59 -6.08 7.04
CA ALA A 67 16.80 -7.52 6.94
C ALA A 67 15.60 -8.31 6.40
N GLY A 68 14.56 -7.61 5.97
CA GLY A 68 13.26 -8.18 5.63
C GLY A 68 12.30 -8.19 6.80
N PHE A 69 11.03 -8.39 6.48
CA PHE A 69 9.91 -8.33 7.42
C PHE A 69 9.03 -9.58 7.32
N VAL A 70 8.18 -9.76 8.33
CA VAL A 70 7.05 -10.69 8.35
C VAL A 70 5.79 -9.84 8.41
N LEU A 71 4.85 -10.09 7.50
CA LEU A 71 3.50 -9.52 7.57
C LEU A 71 2.73 -10.25 8.66
N VAL A 72 2.41 -9.54 9.74
CA VAL A 72 1.67 -10.09 10.90
C VAL A 72 0.18 -10.03 10.63
N ASN A 73 -0.29 -8.90 10.08
CA ASN A 73 -1.71 -8.68 9.82
C ASN A 73 -1.90 -7.72 8.64
N GLU A 74 -2.96 -7.93 7.86
CA GLU A 74 -3.44 -7.04 6.79
C GLU A 74 -4.91 -6.70 7.05
N GLN A 75 -5.23 -5.41 6.99
CA GLN A 75 -6.58 -4.90 7.22
C GLN A 75 -6.97 -3.89 6.17
N THR A 76 -8.26 -3.90 5.79
CA THR A 76 -8.89 -2.85 4.99
C THR A 76 -10.09 -2.30 5.78
N PRO A 77 -9.86 -1.33 6.70
CA PRO A 77 -10.92 -0.79 7.53
C PRO A 77 -12.08 -0.26 6.68
N ILE A 78 -13.31 -0.69 7.01
CA ILE A 78 -14.50 -0.21 6.32
C ILE A 78 -14.82 1.17 6.86
N VAL A 79 -14.65 2.19 6.01
CA VAL A 79 -15.18 3.53 6.29
C VAL A 79 -16.61 3.58 5.77
N LEU A 80 -17.58 3.56 6.68
CA LEU A 80 -18.99 3.72 6.34
C LEU A 80 -19.19 5.12 5.73
N GLN A 81 -19.59 5.15 4.46
CA GLN A 81 -19.90 6.39 3.75
C GLN A 81 -21.41 6.60 3.67
N PRO A 82 -21.87 7.87 3.70
CA PRO A 82 -23.26 8.19 3.42
C PRO A 82 -23.69 7.68 2.03
N PRO A 83 -24.96 7.25 1.86
CA PRO A 83 -25.48 6.87 0.56
C PRO A 83 -25.37 8.02 -0.45
N GLY A 84 -24.96 7.71 -1.69
CA GLY A 84 -24.72 8.69 -2.76
C GLY A 84 -23.29 9.23 -2.83
N THR A 85 -22.42 8.87 -1.88
CA THR A 85 -20.99 9.22 -1.96
C THR A 85 -20.30 8.38 -3.04
N PRO A 86 -19.53 8.98 -3.98
CA PRO A 86 -18.72 8.21 -4.90
C PRO A 86 -17.75 7.31 -4.14
N PRO A 87 -17.32 6.16 -4.69
CA PRO A 87 -16.50 5.20 -3.96
C PRO A 87 -15.24 5.87 -3.41
N ALA A 88 -15.18 6.14 -2.11
CA ALA A 88 -14.00 6.79 -1.56
C ALA A 88 -12.80 5.87 -1.59
N GLU A 89 -11.63 6.50 -1.51
CA GLU A 89 -10.38 5.80 -1.23
C GLU A 89 -10.57 4.88 -0.02
N ARG A 90 -10.11 3.63 -0.16
CA ARG A 90 -10.00 2.64 0.90
C ARG A 90 -8.62 2.76 1.54
N GLU A 91 -8.53 2.48 2.83
CA GLU A 91 -7.26 2.36 3.52
C GLU A 91 -6.82 0.88 3.52
N LEU A 92 -5.55 0.63 3.27
CA LEU A 92 -4.88 -0.64 3.50
C LEU A 92 -3.88 -0.43 4.62
N GLN A 93 -4.02 -1.19 5.71
CA GLN A 93 -3.15 -1.14 6.88
C GLN A 93 -2.47 -2.50 7.08
N TRP A 94 -1.16 -2.48 7.28
CA TRP A 94 -0.36 -3.64 7.63
C TRP A 94 0.25 -3.48 9.02
N GLU A 95 0.29 -4.59 9.74
CA GLU A 95 1.15 -4.79 10.89
C GLU A 95 2.33 -5.66 10.45
N VAL A 96 3.55 -5.19 10.69
CA VAL A 96 4.77 -5.90 10.29
C VAL A 96 5.75 -6.04 11.44
N LYS A 97 6.45 -7.17 11.47
CA LYS A 97 7.56 -7.45 12.40
C LYS A 97 8.86 -7.57 11.59
N CYS A 98 9.94 -6.95 12.05
CA CYS A 98 11.24 -7.14 11.41
C CYS A 98 11.78 -8.54 11.67
N LYS A 99 12.40 -9.16 10.66
CA LYS A 99 13.16 -10.39 10.86
C LYS A 99 14.40 -10.07 11.70
N ASN A 100 14.65 -10.90 12.70
CA ASN A 100 15.90 -10.80 13.45
C ASN A 100 17.04 -11.24 12.52
N VAL A 101 18.06 -10.39 12.35
CA VAL A 101 19.33 -10.84 11.79
C VAL A 101 20.04 -11.61 12.90
N PRO A 102 20.36 -12.90 12.73
CA PRO A 102 21.29 -13.53 13.64
C PRO A 102 22.61 -12.78 13.53
N VAL A 103 23.01 -12.09 14.59
CA VAL A 103 24.32 -11.45 14.68
C VAL A 103 25.37 -12.57 14.62
N PRO A 104 26.28 -12.58 13.62
CA PRO A 104 27.38 -13.53 13.63
C PRO A 104 28.18 -13.31 14.92
N LYS A 105 28.35 -14.36 15.73
CA LYS A 105 29.24 -14.35 16.89
C LYS A 105 30.69 -14.47 16.45
#